data_AF-A0A5C9C5X9-F1
#
_entry.id   AF-A0A5C9C5X9-F1
#
_cell.length_a   1.000
_cell.length_b   1.000
_cell.length_c   1.000
_cell.angle_alpha   90.00
_cell.angle_beta   90.00
_cell.angle_gamma   90.00
#
_symmetry.space_group_name_H-M   'P 1'
#
loop_
_entity.id
_entity.type
_entity.pdbx_description
1 polymer ?
#
loop_
_entity_poly.entity_id
_entity_poly.type
_entity_poly.pdbx_seq_one_letter_code
_entity_poly.pdbx_strand_id
1 'polypeptide(L)'
;MRTKTYDYIIVLKKKNNIRIDGISQLMLFLSVVAFIGTTITKPTYNLLPLFISLLILGWWIFCYLQTKRNVAPSYRLALLFAAIGWYLQKDGIWISFIYLIAAVLEKQVKFPEEIAFDDEEIVINSFPKKRYSWNEVSNIILKDGLLTVDFKNNQLIQKMVDAEVSIQTEKEFNAFVAEQVKNNQ
;
A
#
# COMPACT_ATOMS: atom_id res chain seq x y z
N MET A 1 -14.51 -11.24 17.93
CA MET A 1 -14.89 -11.21 16.50
C MET A 1 -14.53 -12.56 15.92
N ARG A 2 -15.45 -13.30 15.29
CA ARG A 2 -15.10 -14.53 14.56
C ARG A 2 -14.24 -14.12 13.36
N THR A 3 -13.06 -14.69 13.22
CA THR A 3 -12.23 -14.51 12.01
C THR A 3 -12.98 -15.18 10.86
N LYS A 4 -13.47 -14.41 9.89
CA LYS A 4 -14.10 -14.96 8.67
C LYS A 4 -13.01 -15.67 7.87
N THR A 5 -13.19 -16.96 7.62
CA THR A 5 -12.33 -17.77 6.75
C THR A 5 -12.86 -17.68 5.33
N TYR A 6 -11.96 -17.53 4.37
CA TYR A 6 -12.29 -17.52 2.94
C TYR A 6 -11.77 -18.81 2.32
N ASP A 7 -12.52 -19.38 1.38
CA ASP A 7 -12.18 -20.63 0.72
C ASP A 7 -11.00 -20.46 -0.25
N TYR A 8 -10.95 -19.32 -0.94
CA TYR A 8 -9.86 -18.97 -1.83
C TYR A 8 -9.34 -17.56 -1.54
N ILE A 9 -8.02 -17.43 -1.43
CA ILE A 9 -7.32 -16.14 -1.34
C ILE A 9 -6.29 -16.07 -2.45
N ILE A 10 -6.54 -15.19 -3.42
CA ILE A 10 -5.64 -14.93 -4.54
C ILE A 10 -4.80 -13.70 -4.21
N VAL A 11 -3.50 -13.90 -4.04
CA VAL A 11 -2.53 -12.82 -3.84
C VAL A 11 -2.15 -12.23 -5.19
N LEU A 12 -2.34 -10.93 -5.36
CA LEU A 12 -2.06 -10.24 -6.62
C LEU A 12 -0.59 -9.83 -6.68
N LYS A 13 -0.04 -9.85 -7.90
CA LYS A 13 1.33 -9.42 -8.16
C LYS A 13 1.54 -8.01 -7.63
N LYS A 14 2.59 -7.84 -6.82
CA LYS A 14 2.85 -6.58 -6.13
C LYS A 14 2.99 -5.43 -7.14
N LYS A 15 2.16 -4.39 -6.95
CA LYS A 15 2.24 -3.17 -7.76
C LYS A 15 3.57 -2.46 -7.53
N ASN A 16 4.12 -1.90 -8.60
CA ASN A 16 5.30 -1.05 -8.52
C ASN A 16 4.96 0.27 -7.81
N ASN A 17 5.49 0.48 -6.60
CA ASN A 17 5.12 1.59 -5.72
C ASN A 17 5.97 2.86 -5.90
N ILE A 18 6.68 2.99 -7.04
CA ILE A 18 7.56 4.12 -7.37
C ILE A 18 6.90 5.49 -7.12
N ARG A 19 5.62 5.64 -7.46
CA ARG A 19 4.92 6.92 -7.26
C ARG A 19 4.78 7.28 -5.78
N ILE A 20 4.46 6.31 -4.94
CA ILE A 20 4.32 6.50 -3.49
C ILE A 20 5.69 6.80 -2.88
N ASP A 21 6.72 6.06 -3.32
CA ASP A 21 8.10 6.31 -2.91
C ASP A 21 8.55 7.72 -3.29
N GLY A 22 8.23 8.17 -4.51
CA GLY A 22 8.56 9.52 -4.97
C GLY A 22 7.87 10.62 -4.15
N ILE A 23 6.60 10.43 -3.78
CA ILE A 23 5.88 11.36 -2.89
C ILE A 23 6.54 11.43 -1.52
N SER A 24 6.84 10.28 -0.91
CA SER A 24 7.53 10.22 0.39
C SER A 24 8.90 10.91 0.32
N GLN A 25 9.69 10.65 -0.72
CA GLN A 25 10.99 11.30 -0.93
C GLN A 25 10.87 12.82 -1.07
N LEU A 26 9.89 13.30 -1.85
CA LEU A 26 9.64 14.74 -2.00
C LEU A 26 9.30 15.38 -0.65
N MET A 27 8.41 14.76 0.12
CA MET A 27 8.07 15.23 1.47
C MET A 27 9.30 15.28 2.38
N LEU A 28 10.12 14.24 2.40
CA LEU A 28 11.34 14.20 3.21
C LEU A 28 12.33 15.29 2.79
N PHE A 29 12.49 15.52 1.49
CA PHE A 29 13.34 16.59 0.96
C PHE A 29 12.88 17.96 1.46
N LEU A 30 11.58 18.25 1.36
CA LEU A 30 11.01 19.51 1.85
C LEU A 30 11.27 19.71 3.35
N SER A 31 11.12 18.65 4.16
CA SER A 31 11.41 18.71 5.60
C SER A 31 12.88 19.00 5.89
N VAL A 32 13.81 18.32 5.20
CA VAL A 32 15.24 18.54 5.39
C VAL A 32 15.62 19.98 5.05
N VAL A 33 15.14 20.51 3.92
CA VAL A 33 15.38 21.90 3.50
C VAL A 33 14.81 22.88 4.55
N ALA A 34 13.58 22.65 5.01
CA ALA A 34 12.96 23.50 6.01
C ALA A 34 13.74 23.51 7.34
N PHE A 35 14.13 22.34 7.86
CA PHE A 35 14.85 22.24 9.13
C PHE A 35 16.26 22.83 9.06
N ILE A 36 16.97 22.64 7.95
CA ILE A 36 18.24 23.33 7.70
C ILE A 36 18.02 24.85 7.66
N GLY A 37 17.00 25.32 6.93
CA GLY A 37 16.65 26.74 6.86
C GLY A 37 16.32 27.36 8.22
N THR A 38 15.61 26.64 9.09
CA THR A 38 15.32 27.11 10.46
C THR A 38 16.58 27.26 11.30
N THR A 39 17.55 26.36 11.13
CA THR A 39 18.83 26.38 11.86
C THR A 39 19.67 27.60 11.45
N ILE A 40 19.66 27.97 10.18
CA ILE A 40 20.41 29.12 9.64
C ILE A 40 19.76 30.46 10.02
N THR A 41 18.43 30.57 9.89
CA THR A 41 17.69 31.83 10.06
C THR A 41 17.40 32.18 11.51
N LYS A 42 17.26 31.17 12.38
CA LYS A 42 17.06 31.35 13.82
C LYS A 42 18.19 30.62 14.55
N PRO A 43 19.42 31.18 14.53
CA PRO A 43 20.57 30.61 15.24
C PRO A 43 20.35 30.75 16.75
N THR A 44 19.50 29.87 17.27
CA THR A 44 19.44 29.50 18.68
C THR A 44 20.41 28.34 18.87
N TYR A 45 20.92 28.10 20.07
CA TYR A 45 21.75 26.91 20.37
C TYR A 45 20.99 25.57 20.20
N ASN A 46 19.77 25.61 19.66
CA ASN A 46 18.94 24.44 19.43
C ASN A 46 19.32 23.74 18.11
N LEU A 47 20.25 22.78 18.22
CA LEU A 47 20.72 21.93 17.12
C LEU A 47 19.75 20.78 16.77
N LEU A 48 18.59 20.71 17.42
CA LEU A 48 17.64 19.61 17.25
C LEU A 48 17.10 19.47 15.82
N PRO A 49 16.73 20.55 15.08
CA PRO A 49 16.25 20.41 13.70
C PRO A 49 17.33 19.83 12.78
N LEU A 50 18.60 20.20 13.00
CA LEU A 50 19.74 19.65 12.26
C LEU A 50 19.92 18.16 12.53
N PHE A 51 19.82 17.74 13.80
CA PHE A 51 19.90 16.32 14.17
C PHE A 51 18.79 15.48 13.51
N ILE A 52 17.56 15.99 13.50
CA ILE A 52 16.43 15.31 12.83
C ILE A 52 16.64 15.22 11.31
N SER A 53 17.18 16.27 10.67
CA SER A 53 17.56 16.21 9.25
C SER A 53 18.59 15.12 8.97
N LEU A 54 19.60 14.96 9.82
CA LEU A 54 20.60 13.90 9.68
C LEU A 54 19.96 12.50 9.83
N LEU A 55 19.02 12.31 10.74
CA LEU A 55 18.26 11.05 10.87
C LEU A 55 17.44 10.75 9.62
N ILE A 56 16.76 11.75 9.06
CA ILE A 56 15.98 11.61 7.82
C ILE A 56 16.89 11.22 6.67
N LEU A 57 18.03 11.90 6.49
CA LEU A 57 19.00 11.61 5.43
C LEU A 57 19.62 10.22 5.60
N GLY A 58 20.01 9.85 6.83
CA GLY A 58 20.54 8.52 7.12
C GLY A 58 19.54 7.42 6.79
N TRP A 59 18.26 7.61 7.15
CA TRP A 59 17.20 6.66 6.80
C TRP A 59 16.92 6.60 5.29
N TRP A 60 16.98 7.74 4.61
CA TRP A 60 16.82 7.80 3.15
C TRP A 60 17.94 7.01 2.45
N ILE A 61 19.20 7.21 2.85
CA ILE A 61 20.34 6.46 2.32
C ILE A 61 20.14 4.95 2.57
N PHE A 62 19.69 4.57 3.77
CA PHE A 62 19.36 3.18 4.09
C PHE A 62 18.26 2.61 3.17
N CYS A 63 17.21 3.38 2.89
CA CYS A 63 16.16 2.98 1.93
C CYS A 63 16.71 2.81 0.52
N TYR A 64 17.59 3.70 0.06
CA TYR A 64 18.25 3.60 -1.24
C TYR A 64 19.11 2.31 -1.35
N LEU A 65 19.83 1.95 -0.28
CA LEU A 65 20.57 0.69 -0.20
C LEU A 65 19.66 -0.54 -0.19
N GLN A 66 18.48 -0.48 0.45
CA GLN A 66 17.49 -1.56 0.42
C GLN A 66 16.96 -1.80 -0.99
N THR A 67 16.71 -0.74 -1.77
CA THR A 67 16.28 -0.85 -3.17
C THR A 67 17.32 -1.62 -4.00
N LYS A 68 18.63 -1.39 -3.77
CA LYS A 68 19.70 -2.15 -4.44
C LYS A 68 19.71 -3.64 -4.09
N ARG A 69 19.14 -4.02 -2.96
CA ARG A 69 19.00 -5.41 -2.48
C ARG A 69 17.67 -6.06 -2.88
N ASN A 70 16.91 -5.45 -3.79
CA ASN A 70 15.55 -5.86 -4.17
C ASN A 70 14.55 -5.93 -2.99
N VAL A 71 14.83 -5.22 -1.90
CA VAL A 71 13.92 -5.07 -0.77
C VAL A 71 13.12 -3.80 -0.97
N ALA A 72 11.79 -3.89 -0.82
CA ALA A 72 10.91 -2.73 -0.97
C ALA A 72 11.24 -1.68 0.10
N PRO A 73 11.63 -0.45 -0.28
CA PRO A 73 11.98 0.58 0.69
C PRO A 73 10.76 1.01 1.50
N SER A 74 10.97 1.38 2.75
CA SER A 74 9.95 1.90 3.66
C SER A 74 10.41 3.23 4.26
N TYR A 75 9.80 4.31 3.80
CA TYR A 75 10.10 5.68 4.24
C TYR A 75 9.33 6.06 5.50
N ARG A 76 8.47 5.17 6.02
CA ARG A 76 7.60 5.41 7.17
C ARG A 76 8.35 5.97 8.37
N LEU A 77 9.51 5.41 8.71
CA LEU A 77 10.30 5.86 9.85
C LEU A 77 10.89 7.27 9.63
N ALA A 78 11.36 7.56 8.41
CA ALA A 78 11.79 8.92 8.07
C ALA A 78 10.62 9.93 8.10
N LEU A 79 9.44 9.53 7.63
CA LEU A 79 8.24 10.38 7.70
C LEU A 79 7.81 10.63 9.16
N LEU A 80 7.98 9.64 10.05
CA LEU A 80 7.75 9.82 11.49
C LEU A 80 8.77 10.76 12.11
N PHE A 81 10.06 10.67 11.76
CA PHE A 81 11.06 11.63 12.22
C PHE A 81 10.74 13.05 11.73
N ALA A 82 10.30 13.20 10.48
CA ALA A 82 9.85 14.48 9.96
C ALA A 82 8.60 15.00 10.69
N ALA A 83 7.62 14.13 10.99
CA ALA A 83 6.43 14.52 11.77
C ALA A 83 6.82 15.04 13.17
N ILE A 84 7.74 14.36 13.85
CA ILE A 84 8.28 14.79 15.15
C ILE A 84 9.03 16.13 15.00
N GLY A 85 9.85 16.27 13.97
CA GLY A 85 10.58 17.51 13.69
C GLY A 85 9.65 18.70 13.48
N TRP A 86 8.55 18.52 12.74
CA TRP A 86 7.53 19.55 12.56
C TRP A 86 6.73 19.83 13.83
N TYR A 87 6.43 18.82 14.64
CA TYR A 87 5.72 19.00 15.91
C TYR A 87 6.49 19.91 16.89
N LEU A 88 7.82 19.80 16.88
CA LEU A 88 8.71 20.58 17.73
C LEU A 88 8.86 22.04 17.28
N GLN A 89 8.40 22.38 16.08
CA GLN A 89 8.37 23.76 15.59
C GLN A 89 7.10 24.46 16.08
N LYS A 90 7.23 25.71 16.52
CA LYS A 90 6.14 26.50 17.14
C LYS A 90 4.84 26.51 16.32
N ASP A 91 4.95 26.59 14.99
CA ASP A 91 3.81 26.68 14.07
C ASP A 91 3.65 25.43 13.18
N GLY A 92 4.38 24.34 13.49
CA GLY A 92 4.50 23.16 12.63
C GLY A 92 3.45 22.07 12.86
N ILE A 93 2.49 22.27 13.77
CA ILE A 93 1.52 21.23 14.18
C ILE A 93 0.70 20.66 13.01
N TRP A 94 0.23 21.52 12.10
CA TRP A 94 -0.53 21.08 10.93
C TRP A 94 0.31 20.26 9.96
N ILE A 95 1.56 20.68 9.75
CA ILE A 95 2.51 19.97 8.88
C ILE A 95 2.87 18.62 9.52
N SER A 96 3.10 18.60 10.84
CA SER A 96 3.33 17.35 11.59
C SER A 96 2.22 16.34 11.36
N PHE A 97 0.96 16.77 11.42
CA PHE A 97 -0.19 15.91 11.21
C PHE A 97 -0.23 15.33 9.78
N ILE A 98 0.09 16.13 8.77
CA ILE A 98 0.18 15.67 7.36
C ILE A 98 1.25 14.57 7.23
N TYR A 99 2.43 14.75 7.83
CA TYR A 99 3.50 13.75 7.78
C TYR A 99 3.16 12.49 8.57
N LEU A 100 2.45 12.62 9.70
CA LEU A 100 1.96 11.48 10.47
C LEU A 100 0.97 10.64 9.65
N ILE A 101 0.00 11.29 8.99
CA ILE A 101 -0.94 10.62 8.09
C ILE A 101 -0.18 9.93 6.95
N ALA A 102 0.76 10.62 6.31
CA ALA A 102 1.56 10.02 5.24
C ALA A 102 2.31 8.77 5.70
N ALA A 103 2.90 8.80 6.91
CA ALA A 103 3.59 7.65 7.49
C ALA A 103 2.65 6.44 7.74
N VAL A 104 1.41 6.69 8.15
CA VAL A 104 0.39 5.64 8.33
C VAL A 104 -0.09 5.09 6.99
N LEU A 105 -0.39 5.98 6.04
CA LEU A 105 -0.89 5.60 4.73
C LEU A 105 0.15 4.83 3.91
N GLU A 106 1.44 5.15 4.03
CA GLU A 106 2.49 4.44 3.30
C GLU A 106 2.44 2.93 3.56
N LYS A 107 2.20 2.50 4.81
CA LYS A 107 2.04 1.08 5.14
C LYS A 107 0.81 0.48 4.47
N GLN A 108 -0.32 1.18 4.52
CA GLN A 108 -1.59 0.67 4.01
C GLN A 108 -1.56 0.53 2.48
N VAL A 109 -0.99 1.51 1.78
CA VAL A 109 -0.93 1.49 0.31
C VAL A 109 0.10 0.49 -0.21
N LYS A 110 1.16 0.21 0.56
CA LYS A 110 2.19 -0.78 0.17
C LYS A 110 1.83 -2.22 0.52
N PHE A 111 0.71 -2.45 1.22
CA PHE A 111 0.23 -3.79 1.51
C PHE A 111 -0.14 -4.50 0.20
N PRO A 112 0.25 -5.78 -0.01
CA PRO A 112 -0.14 -6.51 -1.21
C PRO A 112 -1.66 -6.56 -1.32
N GLU A 113 -2.19 -6.35 -2.52
CA GLU A 113 -3.61 -6.50 -2.75
C GLU A 113 -3.94 -7.99 -2.84
N GLU A 114 -4.98 -8.40 -2.14
CA GLU A 114 -5.47 -9.78 -2.13
C GLU A 114 -6.94 -9.76 -2.52
N ILE A 115 -7.39 -10.77 -3.27
CA ILE A 115 -8.80 -10.99 -3.56
C ILE A 115 -9.19 -12.30 -2.90
N ALA A 116 -10.10 -12.21 -1.94
CA ALA A 116 -10.66 -13.35 -1.24
C ALA A 116 -12.05 -13.66 -1.78
N PHE A 117 -12.34 -14.95 -1.92
CA PHE A 117 -13.60 -15.48 -2.40
C PHE A 117 -14.14 -16.44 -1.34
N ASP A 118 -15.40 -16.25 -0.98
CA ASP A 118 -16.18 -17.18 -0.16
C ASP A 118 -17.58 -17.35 -0.77
N ASP A 119 -18.39 -18.23 -0.18
CA ASP A 119 -19.74 -18.53 -0.66
C ASP A 119 -20.71 -17.32 -0.63
N GLU A 120 -20.41 -16.27 0.14
CA GLU A 120 -21.30 -15.11 0.34
C GLU A 120 -20.89 -13.89 -0.50
N GLU A 121 -19.59 -13.60 -0.55
CA GLU A 121 -19.04 -12.36 -1.09
C GLU A 121 -17.64 -12.54 -1.70
N ILE A 122 -17.29 -11.55 -2.53
CA ILE A 122 -15.96 -11.37 -3.11
C ILE A 122 -15.36 -10.13 -2.46
N VAL A 123 -14.22 -10.29 -1.83
CA VAL A 123 -13.58 -9.25 -1.03
C VAL A 123 -12.22 -8.89 -1.63
N ILE A 124 -12.11 -7.67 -2.14
CA ILE A 124 -10.83 -7.11 -2.57
C ILE A 124 -10.23 -6.37 -1.37
N ASN A 125 -9.18 -6.93 -0.80
CA ASN A 125 -8.38 -6.35 0.27
C ASN A 125 -7.44 -5.26 -0.27
N SER A 126 -8.03 -4.22 -0.86
CA SER A 126 -7.34 -2.98 -1.25
C SER A 126 -7.63 -1.86 -0.25
N PHE A 127 -7.03 -0.68 -0.44
CA PHE A 127 -7.36 0.51 0.33
C PHE A 127 -8.09 1.55 -0.56
N PRO A 128 -9.39 1.85 -0.31
CA PRO A 128 -10.28 1.25 0.67
C PRO A 128 -10.71 -0.17 0.29
N LYS A 129 -11.06 -0.99 1.29
CA LYS A 129 -11.50 -2.38 1.12
C LYS A 129 -12.81 -2.41 0.33
N LYS A 130 -12.87 -3.21 -0.73
CA LYS A 130 -14.07 -3.35 -1.57
C LYS A 130 -14.69 -4.73 -1.36
N ARG A 131 -16.02 -4.76 -1.33
CA ARG A 131 -16.82 -5.97 -1.18
C ARG A 131 -17.83 -5.99 -2.31
N TYR A 132 -18.01 -7.13 -2.93
CA TYR A 132 -18.92 -7.36 -4.04
C TYR A 132 -19.75 -8.60 -3.74
N SER A 133 -21.04 -8.55 -4.05
CA SER A 133 -21.90 -9.73 -4.04
C SER A 133 -21.70 -10.53 -5.33
N TRP A 134 -21.87 -11.86 -5.25
CA TRP A 134 -21.91 -12.73 -6.43
C TRP A 134 -22.94 -12.26 -7.48
N ASN A 135 -24.05 -11.66 -7.05
CA ASN A 135 -25.08 -11.11 -7.94
C ASN A 135 -24.59 -9.95 -8.83
N GLU A 136 -23.50 -9.27 -8.45
CA GLU A 136 -22.92 -8.16 -9.21
C GLU A 136 -21.94 -8.63 -10.29
N VAL A 137 -21.54 -9.90 -10.23
CA VAL A 137 -20.52 -10.48 -11.09
C VAL A 137 -21.16 -11.28 -12.22
N SER A 138 -20.65 -11.07 -13.42
CA SER A 138 -21.06 -11.78 -14.63
C SER A 138 -20.24 -13.06 -14.81
N ASN A 139 -18.91 -12.95 -14.64
CA ASN A 139 -17.98 -14.07 -14.82
C ASN A 139 -16.67 -13.83 -14.06
N ILE A 140 -16.02 -14.91 -13.63
CA ILE A 140 -14.68 -14.88 -13.04
C ILE A 140 -13.86 -16.00 -13.67
N ILE A 141 -12.65 -15.69 -14.10
CA ILE A 141 -11.72 -16.69 -14.62
C ILE A 141 -10.29 -16.38 -14.20
N LEU A 142 -9.60 -17.41 -13.73
CA LEU A 142 -8.16 -17.42 -13.55
C LEU A 142 -7.55 -18.24 -14.68
N LYS A 143 -6.62 -17.66 -15.44
CA LYS A 143 -5.92 -18.36 -16.51
C LYS A 143 -4.50 -17.82 -16.68
N ASP A 144 -3.51 -18.70 -16.73
CA ASP A 144 -2.10 -18.35 -16.99
C ASP A 144 -1.58 -17.24 -16.05
N GLY A 145 -2.03 -17.27 -14.79
CA GLY A 145 -1.69 -16.27 -13.78
C GLY A 145 -2.37 -14.90 -13.95
N LEU A 146 -3.35 -14.78 -14.83
CA LEU A 146 -4.21 -13.60 -14.98
C LEU A 146 -5.59 -13.88 -14.39
N LEU A 147 -5.95 -13.15 -13.34
CA LEU A 147 -7.29 -13.14 -12.78
C LEU A 147 -8.13 -12.07 -13.50
N THR A 148 -9.25 -12.49 -14.05
CA THR A 148 -10.24 -11.62 -14.69
C THR A 148 -11.57 -11.73 -13.95
N VAL A 149 -12.12 -10.60 -13.51
CA VAL A 149 -13.45 -10.47 -12.90
C VAL A 149 -14.26 -9.51 -13.76
N ASP A 150 -15.33 -10.01 -14.36
CA ASP A 150 -16.25 -9.26 -15.20
C ASP A 150 -17.55 -8.98 -14.43
N PHE A 151 -17.97 -7.73 -14.37
CA PHE A 151 -19.14 -7.29 -13.61
C PHE A 151 -20.32 -7.01 -14.53
N LYS A 152 -21.54 -7.22 -14.02
CA LYS A 152 -22.79 -6.98 -14.77
C LYS A 152 -22.98 -5.51 -15.19
N ASN A 153 -22.25 -4.58 -14.56
CA ASN A 153 -22.26 -3.15 -14.88
C ASN A 153 -21.19 -2.73 -15.92
N ASN A 154 -20.67 -3.69 -16.70
CA ASN A 154 -19.59 -3.50 -17.69
C ASN A 154 -18.25 -3.03 -17.10
N GLN A 155 -18.05 -3.17 -15.78
CA GLN A 155 -16.72 -3.01 -15.18
C GLN A 155 -15.92 -4.30 -15.33
N LEU A 156 -14.62 -4.16 -15.57
CA LEU A 156 -13.69 -5.28 -15.72
C LEU A 156 -12.49 -5.06 -14.82
N ILE A 157 -12.13 -6.07 -14.04
CA ILE A 157 -10.90 -6.10 -13.26
C ILE A 157 -10.00 -7.22 -13.81
N GLN A 158 -8.80 -6.83 -14.26
CA GLN A 158 -7.78 -7.77 -14.71
C GLN A 158 -6.48 -7.52 -13.96
N LYS A 159 -5.97 -8.55 -13.27
CA LYS A 159 -4.73 -8.45 -12.48
C LYS A 159 -3.93 -9.74 -12.55
N MET A 160 -2.61 -9.59 -12.63
CA MET A 160 -1.69 -10.73 -12.49
C MET A 160 -1.65 -11.19 -11.04
N VAL A 161 -1.54 -12.49 -10.83
CA VAL A 161 -1.32 -13.10 -9.51
C VAL A 161 0.17 -13.17 -9.20
N ASP A 162 0.55 -13.20 -7.92
CA ASP A 162 1.95 -13.16 -7.48
C ASP A 162 2.65 -14.52 -7.55
N ALA A 163 1.88 -15.61 -7.44
CA ALA A 163 2.39 -16.97 -7.40
C ALA A 163 1.98 -17.78 -8.65
N GLU A 164 2.85 -18.68 -9.10
CA GLU A 164 2.46 -19.68 -10.09
C GLU A 164 1.36 -20.57 -9.50
N VAL A 165 0.19 -20.54 -10.13
CA VAL A 165 -0.95 -21.38 -9.76
C VAL A 165 -0.85 -22.67 -10.56
N SER A 166 -0.90 -23.82 -9.89
CA SER A 166 -0.90 -25.10 -10.60
C SER A 166 -2.13 -25.22 -11.50
N ILE A 167 -2.02 -25.94 -12.62
CA ILE A 167 -3.15 -26.19 -13.53
C ILE A 167 -4.34 -26.82 -12.78
N GLN A 168 -4.06 -27.66 -11.78
CA GLN A 168 -5.10 -28.30 -10.97
C GLN A 168 -5.84 -27.28 -10.10
N THR A 169 -5.10 -26.43 -9.38
CA THR A 169 -5.68 -25.36 -8.54
C THR A 169 -6.46 -24.35 -9.36
N GLU A 170 -5.97 -24.00 -10.56
CA GLU A 170 -6.67 -23.12 -11.50
C GLU A 170 -8.03 -23.72 -11.92
N LYS A 171 -8.06 -25.02 -12.25
CA LYS A 171 -9.30 -25.71 -12.61
C LYS A 171 -10.30 -25.79 -11.44
N GLU A 172 -9.82 -26.12 -10.24
CA GLU A 172 -10.64 -26.18 -9.03
C GLU A 172 -11.26 -24.82 -8.72
N PHE A 173 -10.46 -23.75 -8.76
CA PHE A 173 -10.94 -22.39 -8.57
C PHE A 173 -11.98 -21.99 -9.63
N ASN A 174 -11.70 -22.26 -10.91
CA ASN A 174 -12.62 -21.93 -12.01
C ASN A 174 -13.94 -22.71 -11.91
N ALA A 175 -13.92 -23.95 -11.43
CA ALA A 175 -15.13 -24.73 -11.17
C ALA A 175 -15.96 -24.13 -10.03
N PHE A 176 -15.30 -23.77 -8.92
CA PHE A 176 -15.94 -23.12 -7.77
C PHE A 176 -16.63 -21.80 -8.17
N VAL A 177 -15.92 -20.89 -8.84
CA VAL A 177 -16.53 -19.60 -9.22
C VAL A 177 -17.63 -19.75 -10.27
N ALA A 178 -17.53 -20.73 -11.18
CA ALA A 178 -18.59 -21.00 -12.14
C ALA A 178 -19.87 -21.51 -11.47
N GLU A 179 -19.74 -22.36 -10.44
CA GLU A 179 -20.87 -22.80 -9.62
C GLU A 179 -21.49 -21.63 -8.85
N GLN A 180 -20.66 -20.79 -8.21
CA GLN A 180 -21.16 -19.63 -7.47
C GLN A 180 -21.88 -18.62 -8.37
N VAL A 181 -21.32 -18.31 -9.54
CA VAL A 181 -21.98 -17.41 -10.50
C VAL A 181 -23.30 -18.01 -10.99
N LYS A 182 -23.36 -19.31 -11.26
CA LYS A 182 -24.60 -19.98 -11.72
C LYS A 182 -25.69 -20.00 -10.63
N ASN A 183 -25.31 -20.20 -9.37
CA ASN A 183 -26.27 -20.22 -8.25
C ASN A 183 -26.82 -18.83 -7.90
N ASN A 184 -26.13 -17.76 -8.30
CA ASN A 184 -26.44 -16.36 -8.00
C ASN A 184 -26.77 -15.54 -9.28
N GLN A 185 -27.16 -16.20 -10.36
CA GLN A 185 -27.67 -15.59 -11.60
C GLN A 185 -29.19 -15.54 -11.62
#